data_AF-A0A4Y2TQ09-F1
#
_entry.id   AF-A0A4Y2TQ09-F1
#
_cell.length_a   1.000
_cell.length_b   1.000
_cell.length_c   1.000
_cell.angle_alpha   90.00
_cell.angle_beta   90.00
_cell.angle_gamma   90.00
#
_symmetry.space_group_name_H-M   'P 1'
#
loop_
_entity.id
_entity.type
_entity.pdbx_description
1 polymer ?
#
loop_
_entity_poly.entity_id
_entity_poly.type
_entity_poly.pdbx_seq_one_letter_code
_entity_poly.pdbx_strand_id
1 'polypeptide(L)'
;MKLWFINVRKRDSPISAPLMRQKAENLAEKMGLTGFVATYGWYHRWRKRENVVFKQTYGEQNSADVAAANQWIEKELRKLIASYDPRGVYNADESGLYYKAMPSHTYLFKGGSTKGQKISKELVNILYCVSITGEKKQLLLVGKSKRLCCFKGIK
;
A
#
# COMPACT_ATOMS: atom_id res chain seq x y z
N MET A 1 0.25 10.34 26.32
CA MET A 1 0.33 9.44 25.14
C MET A 1 -0.07 10.11 23.83
N LYS A 2 -1.27 10.69 23.72
CA LYS A 2 -1.78 11.34 22.48
C LYS A 2 -0.83 12.39 21.88
N LEU A 3 -0.30 13.30 22.72
CA LEU A 3 0.63 14.34 22.26
C LEU A 3 1.90 13.77 21.62
N TRP A 4 2.47 12.72 22.21
CA TRP A 4 3.62 12.05 21.63
C TRP A 4 3.28 11.40 20.28
N PHE A 5 2.13 10.72 20.19
CA PHE A 5 1.66 10.13 18.93
C PHE A 5 1.52 11.19 17.82
N ILE A 6 0.91 12.34 18.12
CA ILE A 6 0.78 13.46 17.18
C ILE A 6 2.16 13.95 16.72
N ASN A 7 3.10 14.13 17.64
CA ASN A 7 4.45 14.61 17.31
C ASN A 7 5.23 13.63 16.42
N VAL A 8 5.09 12.33 16.63
CA VAL A 8 5.72 11.31 15.77
C VAL A 8 5.06 11.29 14.39
N ARG A 9 3.73 11.42 14.32
CA ARG A 9 3.01 11.49 13.05
C ARG A 9 3.33 12.76 12.23
N LYS A 10 3.64 13.89 12.88
CA LYS A 10 4.14 15.10 12.19
C LYS A 10 5.47 14.90 11.46
N ARG A 11 6.24 13.87 11.85
CA ARG A 11 7.53 13.50 11.23
C ARG A 11 7.38 12.34 10.25
N ASP A 12 6.15 11.98 9.91
CA ASP A 12 5.76 10.83 9.08
C ASP A 12 6.39 9.48 9.43
N SER A 13 6.88 9.34 10.65
CA SER A 13 7.52 8.10 11.07
C SER A 13 6.47 6.99 11.26
N PRO A 14 6.73 5.77 10.80
CA PRO A 14 5.83 4.64 10.99
C PRO A 14 5.76 4.27 12.49
N ILE A 15 4.56 3.97 12.97
CA ILE A 15 4.31 3.65 14.37
C ILE A 15 3.67 2.27 14.46
N SER A 16 4.34 1.34 15.14
CA SER A 16 3.85 -0.01 15.37
C SER A 16 3.13 -0.15 16.72
N ALA A 17 2.31 -1.20 16.87
CA ALA A 17 1.63 -1.49 18.14
C ALA A 17 2.61 -1.77 19.30
N PRO A 18 3.71 -2.54 19.12
CA PRO A 18 4.71 -2.71 20.18
C PRO A 18 5.34 -1.40 20.64
N LEU A 19 5.68 -0.51 19.69
CA LEU A 19 6.28 0.80 20.00
C LEU A 19 5.32 1.67 20.82
N MET A 20 4.03 1.66 20.49
CA MET A 20 2.99 2.38 21.23
C MET A 20 2.88 1.90 22.68
N ARG A 21 2.94 0.59 22.88
CA ARG A 21 2.83 -0.04 24.21
C ARG A 21 4.05 0.30 25.07
N GLN A 22 5.25 0.11 24.54
CA GLN A 22 6.50 0.46 25.22
C GLN A 22 6.55 1.95 25.58
N LYS A 23 6.09 2.83 24.66
CA LYS A 23 6.04 4.27 24.95
C LYS A 23 5.05 4.60 26.06
N ALA A 24 3.93 3.90 26.12
CA ALA A 24 2.93 4.11 27.17
C ALA A 24 3.47 3.70 28.55
N GLU A 25 4.19 2.59 28.63
CA GLU A 25 4.87 2.13 29.85
C GLU A 25 5.94 3.14 30.30
N ASN A 26 6.81 3.58 29.38
CA ASN A 26 7.81 4.62 29.68
C ASN A 26 7.19 5.94 30.15
N LEU A 27 6.00 6.30 29.67
CA LEU A 27 5.28 7.49 30.12
C LEU A 27 4.65 7.29 31.50
N ALA A 28 4.12 6.10 31.77
CA ALA A 28 3.55 5.77 33.08
C ALA A 28 4.62 5.77 34.17
N GLU A 29 5.78 5.19 33.89
CA GLU A 29 6.94 5.21 34.80
C GLU A 29 7.37 6.65 35.13
N LYS A 30 7.49 7.52 34.11
CA LYS A 30 7.79 8.95 34.30
C LYS A 30 6.72 9.72 35.09
N MET A 31 5.50 9.20 35.13
CA MET A 31 4.39 9.76 35.90
C MET A 31 4.31 9.15 37.31
N GLY A 32 5.27 8.31 37.71
CA GLY A 32 5.28 7.64 39.02
C GLY A 32 4.32 6.44 39.10
N LEU A 33 3.70 6.03 38.00
CA LEU A 33 2.83 4.86 37.92
C LEU A 33 3.66 3.60 37.69
N THR A 34 4.35 3.15 38.73
CA THR A 34 5.12 1.91 38.71
C THR A 34 4.20 0.70 38.61
N GLY A 35 4.53 -0.25 37.73
CA GLY A 35 3.73 -1.47 37.50
C GLY A 35 2.60 -1.34 36.48
N PHE A 36 2.43 -0.18 35.82
CA PHE A 36 1.53 -0.09 34.68
C PHE A 36 2.04 -0.95 33.51
N VAL A 37 1.20 -1.88 33.04
CA VAL A 37 1.48 -2.71 31.87
C VAL A 37 0.55 -2.30 30.73
N ALA A 38 1.12 -1.89 29.60
CA ALA A 38 0.37 -1.57 28.40
C ALA A 38 -0.03 -2.87 27.68
N THR A 39 -1.05 -3.57 28.18
CA THR A 39 -1.58 -4.77 27.54
C THR A 39 -2.13 -4.47 26.14
N TYR A 40 -2.27 -5.50 25.30
CA TYR A 40 -2.95 -5.35 24.00
C TYR A 40 -4.38 -4.82 24.18
N GLY A 41 -5.10 -5.26 25.21
CA GLY A 41 -6.43 -4.75 25.53
C GLY A 41 -6.44 -3.25 25.85
N TRP A 42 -5.45 -2.76 26.61
CA TRP A 42 -5.26 -1.33 26.85
C TRP A 42 -5.02 -0.58 25.53
N TYR A 43 -4.12 -1.08 24.68
CA TYR A 43 -3.78 -0.47 23.39
C TYR A 43 -5.01 -0.37 22.46
N HIS A 44 -5.80 -1.44 22.36
CA HIS A 44 -7.02 -1.46 21.55
C HIS A 44 -8.05 -0.45 22.05
N ARG A 45 -8.28 -0.36 23.36
CA ARG A 45 -9.20 0.62 23.95
C ARG A 45 -8.72 2.06 23.76
N TRP A 46 -7.43 2.31 23.95
CA TRP A 46 -6.82 3.61 23.70
C TRP A 46 -6.99 4.03 22.24
N ARG A 47 -6.71 3.14 21.29
CA ARG A 47 -6.91 3.42 19.85
C ARG A 47 -8.35 3.75 19.51
N LYS A 48 -9.31 2.98 20.06
CA LYS A 48 -10.74 3.23 19.86
C LYS A 48 -11.15 4.60 20.41
N ARG A 49 -10.69 4.97 21.60
CA ARG A 49 -10.99 6.25 22.24
C ARG A 49 -10.39 7.45 21.50
N GLU A 50 -9.18 7.30 20.96
CA GLU A 50 -8.48 8.35 20.22
C GLU A 50 -8.75 8.32 18.70
N ASN A 51 -9.67 7.46 18.25
CA ASN A 51 -10.00 7.24 16.82
C ASN A 51 -8.77 6.97 15.92
N VAL A 52 -7.83 6.16 16.43
CA VAL A 52 -6.60 5.81 15.70
C VAL A 52 -6.79 4.53 14.90
N VAL A 53 -6.68 4.63 13.58
CA VAL A 53 -6.76 3.50 12.64
C VAL A 53 -5.38 3.04 12.18
N PHE A 54 -5.25 1.76 11.86
CA PHE A 54 -4.04 1.20 11.24
C PHE A 54 -4.29 1.15 9.74
N LYS A 55 -3.47 1.87 8.97
CA LYS A 55 -3.52 1.88 7.51
C LYS A 55 -2.19 1.39 6.98
N GLN A 56 -2.25 0.56 5.94
CA GLN A 56 -1.07 0.20 5.18
C GLN A 56 -0.67 1.39 4.32
N THR A 57 0.60 1.81 4.43
CA THR A 57 1.17 2.87 3.59
C THR A 57 1.77 2.24 2.34
N TYR A 58 1.39 2.73 1.16
CA TYR A 58 2.00 2.36 -0.11
C TYR A 58 3.13 3.35 -0.41
N GLY A 59 4.32 2.84 -0.75
CA GLY A 59 5.57 3.62 -0.78
C GLY A 59 5.63 4.74 -1.81
N GLU A 60 4.78 4.71 -2.85
CA GLU A 60 4.85 5.63 -3.98
C GLU A 60 4.05 6.93 -3.79
N GLN A 61 3.25 7.04 -2.72
CA GLN A 61 2.34 8.17 -2.56
C GLN A 61 3.05 9.51 -2.25
N ASN A 62 4.26 9.47 -1.70
CA ASN A 62 5.00 10.67 -1.27
C ASN A 62 5.96 11.24 -2.33
N SER A 63 6.20 10.55 -3.46
CA SER A 63 7.14 11.00 -4.51
C SER A 63 6.47 11.65 -5.72
N ALA A 64 5.15 11.57 -5.83
CA ALA A 64 4.42 12.14 -6.96
C ALA A 64 4.12 13.63 -6.74
N ASP A 65 4.53 14.48 -7.68
CA ASP A 65 4.10 15.88 -7.72
C ASP A 65 2.66 15.95 -8.24
N VAL A 66 1.72 15.79 -7.31
CA VAL A 66 0.28 15.82 -7.60
C VAL A 66 -0.13 17.18 -8.17
N ALA A 67 0.53 18.27 -7.76
CA ALA A 67 0.21 19.61 -8.25
C ALA A 67 0.61 19.76 -9.73
N ALA A 68 1.83 19.36 -10.09
CA ALA A 68 2.28 19.37 -11.47
C ALA A 68 1.44 18.43 -12.35
N ALA A 69 1.10 17.23 -11.86
CA ALA A 69 0.24 16.30 -12.57
C ALA A 69 -1.14 16.89 -12.85
N ASN A 70 -1.78 17.51 -11.86
CA ASN A 70 -3.08 18.16 -12.03
C ASN A 70 -3.01 19.34 -13.01
N GLN A 71 -1.97 20.18 -12.92
CA GLN A 71 -1.77 21.28 -13.87
C GLN A 71 -1.62 20.76 -15.31
N TRP A 72 -0.88 19.67 -15.50
CA TRP A 72 -0.72 19.06 -16.82
C TRP A 72 -2.03 18.47 -17.35
N ILE A 73 -2.81 17.79 -16.50
CA ILE A 73 -4.12 17.25 -16.85
C ILE A 73 -5.04 18.37 -17.34
N GLU A 74 -5.10 19.48 -16.60
CA GLU A 74 -5.99 20.60 -16.92
C GLU A 74 -5.55 21.38 -18.17
N LYS A 75 -4.24 21.65 -18.32
CA LYS A 75 -3.73 22.54 -19.36
C LYS A 75 -3.42 21.83 -20.67
N GLU A 76 -2.93 20.60 -20.63
CA GLU A 76 -2.37 19.92 -21.80
C GLU A 76 -3.17 18.68 -22.19
N LEU A 77 -3.42 17.76 -21.24
CA LEU A 77 -4.09 16.50 -21.56
C LEU A 77 -5.50 16.73 -22.13
N ARG A 78 -6.29 17.61 -21.51
CA ARG A 78 -7.64 17.95 -21.98
C ARG A 78 -7.65 18.48 -23.41
N LYS A 79 -6.68 19.32 -23.78
CA LYS A 79 -6.55 19.84 -25.15
C LYS A 79 -6.18 18.73 -26.13
N LEU A 80 -5.25 17.86 -25.73
CA LEU A 80 -4.76 16.76 -26.56
C LEU A 80 -5.85 15.74 -26.88
N ILE A 81 -6.70 15.41 -25.91
CA ILE A 81 -7.78 14.45 -26.11
C ILE A 81 -9.06 15.07 -26.71
N ALA A 82 -9.20 16.40 -26.72
CA ALA A 82 -10.41 17.08 -27.22
C ALA A 82 -10.67 16.87 -28.71
N SER A 83 -9.64 16.56 -29.51
CA SER A 83 -9.78 16.26 -30.94
C SER A 83 -10.18 14.81 -31.24
N TYR A 84 -10.22 13.94 -30.22
CA TYR A 84 -10.55 12.53 -30.36
C TYR A 84 -11.98 12.25 -29.90
N ASP A 85 -12.66 11.31 -30.55
CA ASP A 85 -13.92 10.77 -30.03
C ASP A 85 -13.65 10.10 -28.67
N PRO A 86 -14.46 10.35 -27.63
CA PRO A 86 -14.28 9.74 -26.31
C PRO A 86 -14.14 8.21 -26.37
N ARG A 87 -14.86 7.51 -27.27
CA ARG A 87 -14.76 6.05 -27.44
C ARG A 87 -13.41 5.60 -27.99
N GLY A 88 -12.65 6.52 -28.60
CA GLY A 88 -11.29 6.32 -29.11
C GLY A 88 -10.18 6.65 -28.11
N VAL A 89 -10.51 7.24 -26.96
CA VAL A 89 -9.53 7.58 -25.91
C VAL A 89 -9.45 6.44 -24.91
N TYR A 90 -8.36 5.68 -24.95
CA TYR A 90 -8.09 4.55 -24.05
C TYR A 90 -6.93 4.85 -23.11
N ASN A 91 -7.06 4.37 -21.88
CA ASN A 91 -5.94 4.17 -20.98
C ASN A 91 -5.59 2.68 -20.97
N ALA A 92 -4.28 2.37 -20.98
CA ALA A 92 -3.79 1.01 -20.87
C ALA A 92 -2.73 0.92 -19.78
N ASP A 93 -2.83 -0.10 -18.94
CA ASP A 93 -1.89 -0.31 -17.83
C ASP A 93 -1.67 -1.80 -17.55
N GLU A 94 -0.48 -2.16 -17.10
CA GLU A 94 -0.09 -3.53 -16.78
C GLU A 94 -0.23 -3.79 -15.29
N SER A 95 -0.92 -4.88 -14.92
CA SER A 95 -0.93 -5.38 -13.55
C SER A 95 -0.45 -6.82 -13.49
N GLY A 96 0.34 -7.11 -12.47
CA GLY A 96 0.84 -8.45 -12.19
C GLY A 96 -0.17 -9.28 -11.41
N LEU A 97 -0.53 -10.46 -11.92
CA LEU A 97 -1.38 -11.45 -11.26
C LEU A 97 -0.55 -12.64 -10.77
N TYR A 98 -0.53 -12.84 -9.45
CA TYR A 98 0.06 -14.04 -8.84
C TYR A 98 -0.93 -15.20 -8.85
N TYR A 99 -1.05 -15.88 -9.99
CA TYR A 99 -2.08 -16.91 -10.20
C TYR A 99 -1.88 -18.20 -9.39
N LYS A 100 -0.69 -18.43 -8.82
CA LYS A 100 -0.37 -19.56 -7.93
C LYS A 100 -0.14 -19.16 -6.47
N ALA A 101 -0.39 -17.91 -6.10
CA ALA A 101 -0.18 -17.49 -4.71
C ALA A 101 -1.23 -18.12 -3.79
N MET A 102 -0.76 -18.83 -2.76
CA MET A 102 -1.61 -19.29 -1.66
C MET A 102 -1.83 -18.15 -0.65
N PRO A 103 -2.93 -18.19 0.14
CA PRO A 103 -3.14 -17.25 1.24
C PRO A 103 -1.95 -17.22 2.21
N SER A 104 -1.58 -16.02 2.64
CA SER A 104 -0.48 -15.80 3.59
C SER A 104 -0.86 -16.08 5.04
N HIS A 105 -2.15 -16.24 5.33
CA HIS A 105 -2.70 -16.46 6.66
C HIS A 105 -3.69 -17.63 6.62
N THR A 106 -3.71 -18.42 7.68
CA THR A 106 -4.64 -19.55 7.84
C THR A 106 -5.16 -19.59 9.27
N TYR A 107 -6.29 -20.25 9.48
CA TYR A 107 -6.84 -20.49 10.81
C TYR A 107 -6.10 -21.65 11.48
N LEU A 108 -5.73 -21.47 12.74
CA LEU A 108 -5.10 -22.49 13.58
C LEU A 108 -5.78 -22.54 14.93
N PHE A 109 -5.90 -23.74 15.49
CA PHE A 109 -6.26 -23.91 16.89
C PHE A 109 -5.18 -23.33 17.79
N LYS A 110 -5.59 -22.86 18.98
CA LYS A 110 -4.69 -22.27 19.96
C LYS A 110 -3.63 -23.30 20.37
N GLY A 111 -2.35 -22.95 20.19
CA GLY A 111 -1.21 -23.86 20.42
C GLY A 111 -0.78 -24.69 19.21
N GLY A 112 -1.52 -24.65 18.11
CA GLY A 112 -1.10 -25.23 16.84
C GLY A 112 0.02 -24.42 16.21
N SER A 113 1.05 -25.10 15.71
CA SER A 113 2.06 -24.50 14.84
C SER A 113 1.83 -24.99 13.41
N THR A 114 2.08 -24.12 12.44
CA THR A 114 2.13 -24.49 11.03
C THR A 114 3.45 -24.05 10.45
N LYS A 115 3.98 -24.83 9.50
CA LYS A 115 5.16 -24.41 8.74
C LYS A 115 4.69 -23.46 7.64
N GLY A 116 5.27 -22.27 7.59
CA GLY A 116 5.00 -21.33 6.51
C GLY A 116 5.35 -21.97 5.17
N GLN A 117 4.42 -21.94 4.23
CA GLN A 117 4.69 -22.40 2.87
C GLN A 117 5.30 -21.23 2.08
N LYS A 118 6.31 -21.53 1.25
CA LYS A 118 6.88 -20.55 0.32
C LYS A 118 5.81 -20.19 -0.70
N ILE A 119 5.36 -18.94 -0.67
CA ILE A 119 4.37 -18.44 -1.63
C ILE A 119 5.01 -18.47 -3.01
N SER A 120 4.34 -19.13 -3.98
CA SER A 120 4.75 -19.07 -5.37
C SER A 120 4.64 -17.62 -5.85
N LYS A 121 5.77 -17.06 -6.28
CA LYS A 121 5.85 -15.72 -6.86
C LYS A 121 5.72 -15.77 -8.38
N GLU A 122 5.12 -16.84 -8.92
CA GLU A 122 4.82 -16.90 -10.34
C GLU A 122 3.79 -15.83 -10.69
N LEU A 123 4.27 -14.84 -11.44
CA LEU A 123 3.53 -13.66 -11.87
C LEU A 123 3.25 -13.77 -13.36
N VAL A 124 2.01 -13.47 -13.73
CA VAL A 124 1.61 -13.22 -15.10
C VAL A 124 1.25 -11.74 -15.22
N ASN A 125 1.77 -11.05 -16.22
CA ASN A 125 1.38 -9.67 -16.46
C ASN A 125 0.14 -9.64 -17.35
N ILE A 126 -0.84 -8.86 -16.94
CA ILE A 126 -2.09 -8.66 -17.68
C ILE A 126 -2.15 -7.18 -18.05
N LEU A 127 -2.32 -6.90 -19.34
CA LEU A 127 -2.58 -5.56 -19.83
C LEU A 127 -4.09 -5.31 -19.83
N TYR A 128 -4.49 -4.27 -19.11
CA TYR A 128 -5.85 -3.74 -19.07
C TYR A 128 -5.92 -2.57 -20.03
N CYS A 129 -6.98 -2.48 -20.83
CA CYS A 129 -7.20 -1.35 -21.72
C CYS A 129 -8.68 -0.96 -21.66
N VAL A 130 -8.94 0.29 -21.26
CA VAL A 130 -10.29 0.79 -20.97
C VAL A 130 -10.46 2.19 -21.56
N SER A 131 -11.56 2.43 -22.27
CA SER A 131 -11.88 3.76 -22.79
C SER A 131 -12.43 4.69 -21.71
N ILE A 132 -12.43 6.00 -21.97
CA ILE A 132 -13.07 6.97 -21.08
C ILE A 132 -14.57 6.70 -20.88
N THR A 133 -15.22 6.06 -21.86
CA THR A 133 -16.64 5.66 -21.79
C THR A 133 -16.86 4.35 -21.03
N GLY A 134 -15.79 3.68 -20.60
CA GLY A 134 -15.85 2.43 -19.86
C GLY A 134 -15.85 1.17 -20.72
N GLU A 135 -15.68 1.29 -22.05
CA GLU A 135 -15.51 0.13 -22.94
C GLU A 135 -14.19 -0.57 -22.60
N LYS A 136 -14.26 -1.87 -22.32
CA LYS A 136 -13.10 -2.68 -21.93
C LYS A 136 -12.68 -3.53 -23.12
N LYS A 137 -11.39 -3.47 -23.48
CA LYS A 137 -10.82 -4.44 -24.42
C LYS A 137 -10.56 -5.77 -23.72
N GLN A 138 -10.45 -6.83 -24.52
CA GLN A 138 -10.09 -8.15 -24.02
C GLN A 138 -8.75 -8.08 -23.27
N LEU A 139 -8.67 -8.77 -22.13
CA LEU A 139 -7.43 -8.84 -21.35
C LEU A 139 -6.33 -9.50 -22.18
N LEU A 140 -5.18 -8.85 -22.24
CA LEU A 140 -4.03 -9.36 -22.97
C LEU A 140 -3.00 -9.89 -21.98
N LEU A 141 -2.54 -11.11 -22.23
CA LEU A 141 -1.46 -11.74 -21.48
C LEU A 141 -0.14 -11.21 -22.01
N VAL A 142 0.58 -10.43 -21.20
CA VAL A 142 1.91 -9.94 -21.57
C VAL A 142 2.92 -11.01 -21.18
N GLY A 143 3.46 -11.68 -22.19
CA GLY A 143 4.54 -12.64 -22.01
C GLY A 143 5.82 -11.99 -21.53
N LYS A 144 6.75 -12.79 -21.01
CA LYS A 144 8.09 -12.29 -20.66
C LYS A 144 8.78 -11.80 -21.94
N SER A 145 9.32 -10.58 -21.90
CA SER A 145 10.10 -10.06 -23.02
C SER A 145 11.25 -11.01 -23.35
N LYS A 146 11.45 -11.30 -24.65
CA LYS A 146 12.61 -12.07 -25.14
C LYS A 146 13.95 -11.35 -24.85
N ARG A 147 13.92 -10.03 -24.65
CA ARG A 147 15.07 -9.22 -24.23
C ARG A 147 14.64 -8.30 -23.09
N LEU A 148 15.16 -8.53 -21.89
CA LEU A 148 14.97 -7.61 -20.78
C LEU A 148 15.63 -6.26 -21.16
N CYS A 149 14.85 -5.18 -21.15
CA CYS A 149 15.28 -3.85 -21.60
C CYS A 149 16.43 -3.24 -20.78
N CYS A 150 16.88 -3.91 -19.71
CA CYS A 150 18.02 -3.51 -18.88
C CYS A 150 19.40 -3.96 -19.40
N PHE A 151 19.52 -4.66 -20.54
CA PHE A 151 20.80 -5.11 -21.10
C PHE A 151 21.11 -4.60 -22.52
N LYS A 152 20.79 -3.33 -22.82
CA LYS A 152 21.40 -2.67 -23.99
C LYS A 152 22.81 -2.18 -23.61
N GLY A 153 23.85 -2.90 -24.03
CA GLY A 153 25.23 -2.36 -24.04
C GLY A 153 26.22 -2.93 -23.02
N ILE A 154 25.88 -3.98 -22.28
CA ILE A 154 26.88 -4.72 -21.50
C ILE A 154 27.56 -5.72 -22.45
N LYS A 155 28.78 -5.40 -22.87
CA LYS A 155 29.74 -6.35 -23.45
C LYS A 155 30.58 -6.95 -22.33
#